data_AF-A0A2K5J7V3-F1
#
_entry.id   AF-A0A2K5J7V3-F1
#
_cell.length_a   1.000
_cell.length_b   1.000
_cell.length_c   1.000
_cell.angle_alpha   90.00
_cell.angle_beta   90.00
_cell.angle_gamma   90.00
#
_symmetry.space_group_name_H-M   'P 1'
#
loop_
_entity.id
_entity.type
_entity.pdbx_description
1 polymer ?
#
loop_
_entity_poly.entity_id
_entity_poly.type
_entity_poly.pdbx_seq_one_letter_code
_entity_poly.pdbx_strand_id
1 'polypeptide(L)'
;MWRYLDSIEPCFVAQAGVQWLGLGSLQPPLPEFKRYTVVKGIISPVGDAYKKKGLIPAYHRVIMAELATKNSKWVEVDTWESLQKEWKETLKVLRYLWCNQLCQRYRGRKIVPQSSVLFFPAVPKVKLLCGADLLESFAVPNLWKSEDITQIVANYGLICVTRAGNDAQKFIYESDVLWKHRSNIHVVNEWITNDISSTKIRRALRRGQSIRYLVPDLVQEYIEKHNLYSSESEDRNAGVILAPLQRNTAEAKT
;
A
#
# COMPACT_ATOMS: atom_id res chain seq x y z
N MET A 1 0.45 -5.08 12.43
CA MET A 1 -0.28 -3.83 12.14
C MET A 1 -0.64 -3.69 10.67
N TRP A 2 0.31 -3.69 9.73
CA TRP A 2 0.04 -3.55 8.29
C TRP A 2 -0.94 -4.58 7.69
N ARG A 3 -0.81 -5.87 8.02
CA ARG A 3 -1.75 -6.90 7.55
C ARG A 3 -3.16 -6.75 8.12
N TYR A 4 -3.32 -6.12 9.28
CA TYR A 4 -4.64 -5.79 9.82
C TYR A 4 -5.36 -4.72 8.98
N LEU A 5 -4.60 -3.94 8.22
CA LEU A 5 -5.11 -2.87 7.35
C LEU A 5 -5.37 -3.40 5.94
N ASP A 6 -4.47 -4.24 5.42
CA ASP A 6 -4.69 -4.98 4.17
C ASP A 6 -5.85 -6.00 4.32
N SER A 7 -6.08 -6.51 5.54
CA SER A 7 -7.24 -7.34 5.89
C SER A 7 -8.56 -6.56 6.02
N ILE A 8 -8.60 -5.27 5.72
CA ILE A 8 -9.85 -4.48 5.74
C ILE A 8 -10.34 -4.22 4.31
N GLU A 9 -9.46 -3.97 3.34
CA GLU A 9 -9.68 -3.95 1.87
C GLU A 9 -8.40 -3.45 1.18
N PRO A 10 -8.22 -3.49 -0.18
CA PRO A 10 -6.92 -3.19 -0.78
C PRO A 10 -6.49 -1.76 -0.42
N CYS A 11 -5.51 -1.69 0.48
CA CYS A 11 -4.88 -0.46 0.89
C CYS A 11 -3.46 -0.53 0.38
N PHE A 12 -3.11 0.36 -0.54
CA PHE A 12 -1.71 0.50 -0.92
C PHE A 12 -1.00 1.16 0.25
N VAL A 13 0.06 0.52 0.75
CA VAL A 13 0.94 1.19 1.70
C VAL A 13 2.12 1.74 0.94
N ALA A 14 2.19 3.05 0.87
CA ALA A 14 3.39 3.73 0.40
C ALA A 14 4.32 3.86 1.61
N GLN A 15 5.41 3.11 1.61
CA GLN A 15 6.46 3.29 2.61
C GLN A 15 7.22 4.56 2.23
N ALA A 16 6.98 5.63 2.98
CA ALA A 16 7.62 6.90 2.78
C ALA A 16 8.95 6.92 3.53
N GLY A 17 10.01 6.69 2.78
CA GLY A 17 11.27 7.36 3.01
C GLY A 17 12.40 6.48 3.53
N VAL A 18 13.53 6.70 2.87
CA VAL A 18 14.84 6.06 3.03
C VAL A 18 15.80 7.19 3.29
N GLN A 19 16.35 7.28 4.50
CA GLN A 19 17.43 8.23 4.81
C GLN A 19 18.75 7.50 5.01
N TRP A 20 19.80 7.98 4.36
CA TRP A 20 21.19 7.62 4.66
C TRP A 20 21.80 8.70 5.53
N LEU A 21 22.33 8.31 6.68
CA LEU A 21 23.64 8.71 7.22
C LEU A 21 23.84 8.05 8.58
N GLY A 22 25.11 7.71 8.85
CA GLY A 22 25.53 6.87 9.95
C GLY A 22 25.26 7.40 11.36
N LEU A 23 25.38 6.44 12.29
CA LEU A 23 25.49 6.56 13.74
C LEU A 23 24.24 7.09 14.47
N GLY A 24 23.58 6.17 15.18
CA GLY A 24 22.81 6.48 16.38
C GLY A 24 21.34 6.09 16.35
N SER A 25 21.00 4.80 16.43
CA SER A 25 19.81 4.33 17.17
C SER A 25 19.79 2.81 17.34
N LEU A 26 19.40 2.39 18.55
CA LEU A 26 19.44 1.04 19.09
C LEU A 26 18.30 0.16 18.53
N GLN A 27 18.57 -0.55 17.44
CA GLN A 27 18.10 -1.90 17.12
C GLN A 27 18.78 -2.30 15.80
N PRO A 28 19.52 -3.43 15.71
CA PRO A 28 20.20 -3.78 14.48
C PRO A 28 19.17 -4.25 13.43
N PRO A 29 19.02 -3.56 12.28
CA PRO A 29 18.26 -4.11 11.17
C PRO A 29 19.00 -5.33 10.59
N LEU A 30 18.24 -6.28 10.03
CA LEU A 30 18.76 -7.44 9.31
C LEU A 30 19.84 -7.00 8.29
N PRO A 31 20.90 -7.80 8.06
CA PRO A 31 22.13 -7.35 7.38
C PRO A 31 21.93 -6.78 5.96
N GLU A 32 20.86 -7.15 5.26
CA GLU A 32 20.51 -6.60 3.93
C GLU A 32 19.87 -5.19 3.96
N PHE A 33 19.31 -4.76 5.10
CA PHE A 33 18.61 -3.47 5.25
C PHE A 33 19.49 -2.35 5.84
N LYS A 34 20.80 -2.57 6.04
CA LYS A 34 21.76 -1.57 6.55
C LYS A 34 21.88 -0.28 5.71
N ARG A 35 21.18 -0.20 4.58
CA ARG A 35 21.18 0.88 3.60
C ARG A 35 19.96 1.79 3.66
N TYR A 36 18.96 1.44 4.46
CA TYR A 36 17.65 2.10 4.43
C TYR A 36 17.18 2.47 5.84
N THR A 37 16.80 3.74 6.04
CA THR A 37 16.09 4.18 7.26
C THR A 37 14.66 4.51 6.92
N VAL A 38 13.72 3.73 7.47
CA VAL A 38 12.28 3.96 7.28
C VAL A 38 11.84 5.14 8.15
N VAL A 39 11.37 6.22 7.51
CA VAL A 39 10.96 7.42 8.26
C VAL A 39 9.44 7.51 8.45
N LYS A 40 8.65 6.89 7.58
CA LYS A 40 7.18 6.97 7.59
C LYS A 40 6.52 5.85 6.79
N GLY A 41 5.31 5.47 7.18
CA GLY A 41 4.41 4.58 6.47
C GLY A 41 3.11 5.31 6.17
N ILE A 42 2.58 5.17 4.96
CA ILE A 42 1.33 5.81 4.54
C ILE A 42 0.40 4.74 4.03
N ILE A 43 -0.79 4.66 4.59
CA ILE A 43 -1.88 3.83 4.09
C ILE A 43 -2.76 4.70 3.21
N SER A 44 -2.91 4.34 1.95
CA SER A 44 -3.84 5.00 1.04
C SER A 44 -4.96 4.02 0.68
N PRO A 45 -6.15 4.16 1.30
CA PRO A 45 -7.32 3.38 0.93
C PRO A 45 -7.79 3.75 -0.47
N VAL A 46 -8.02 2.75 -1.32
CA VAL A 46 -8.52 2.97 -2.67
C VAL A 46 -9.88 3.69 -2.68
N GLY A 47 -10.17 4.51 -3.69
CA GLY A 47 -11.50 5.13 -3.85
C GLY A 47 -12.60 4.14 -4.28
N ASP A 48 -13.87 4.49 -4.01
CA ASP A 48 -15.04 3.67 -4.36
C ASP A 48 -15.26 3.52 -5.87
N ALA A 49 -14.64 4.40 -6.65
CA ALA A 49 -14.59 4.32 -8.10
C ALA A 49 -13.81 3.09 -8.62
N TYR A 50 -13.12 2.33 -7.76
CA TYR A 50 -12.42 1.09 -8.14
C TYR A 50 -13.36 -0.06 -8.52
N LYS A 51 -14.61 -0.05 -8.01
CA LYS A 51 -15.67 -1.02 -8.33
C LYS A 51 -15.34 -2.48 -8.01
N LYS A 52 -14.46 -2.74 -7.04
CA LYS A 52 -14.24 -4.11 -6.55
C LYS A 52 -15.51 -4.68 -5.93
N LYS A 53 -15.80 -5.95 -6.24
CA LYS A 53 -16.91 -6.68 -5.62
C LYS A 53 -16.73 -6.70 -4.09
N GLY A 54 -17.78 -6.37 -3.38
CA GLY A 54 -17.80 -6.33 -1.92
C GLY A 54 -17.11 -5.12 -1.29
N LEU A 55 -16.67 -4.13 -2.09
CA LEU A 55 -16.00 -2.94 -1.60
C LEU A 55 -17.00 -2.02 -0.89
N ILE A 56 -16.80 -1.81 0.41
CA ILE A 56 -17.63 -0.90 1.22
C ILE A 56 -17.18 0.55 1.01
N PRO A 57 -18.04 1.55 1.35
CA PRO A 57 -17.73 2.96 1.15
C PRO A 57 -16.37 3.37 1.72
N ALA A 58 -15.64 4.21 0.98
CA ALA A 58 -14.27 4.56 1.29
C ALA A 58 -14.11 5.23 2.65
N TYR A 59 -15.08 6.04 3.07
CA TYR A 59 -15.04 6.71 4.38
C TYR A 59 -14.99 5.72 5.54
N HIS A 60 -15.69 4.58 5.47
CA HIS A 60 -15.61 3.55 6.50
C HIS A 60 -14.21 2.93 6.57
N ARG A 61 -13.59 2.71 5.41
CA ARG A 61 -12.24 2.14 5.32
C ARG A 61 -11.17 3.09 5.82
N VAL A 62 -11.29 4.37 5.48
CA VAL A 62 -10.44 5.44 6.02
C VAL A 62 -10.55 5.47 7.54
N ILE A 63 -11.76 5.52 8.10
CA ILE A 63 -11.95 5.54 9.56
C ILE A 63 -11.37 4.30 10.22
N MET A 64 -11.63 3.10 9.68
CA MET A 64 -11.05 1.87 10.21
C MET A 64 -9.52 1.87 10.12
N ALA A 65 -8.94 2.41 9.04
CA ALA A 65 -7.50 2.53 8.91
C ALA A 65 -6.91 3.49 9.96
N GLU A 66 -7.56 4.64 10.18
CA GLU A 66 -7.16 5.63 11.18
C GLU A 66 -7.23 5.04 12.60
N LEU A 67 -8.31 4.31 12.93
CA LEU A 67 -8.47 3.61 14.20
C LEU A 67 -7.39 2.55 14.40
N ALA A 68 -7.05 1.78 13.36
CA ALA A 68 -5.99 0.79 13.39
C ALA A 68 -4.59 1.41 13.55
N THR A 69 -4.37 2.62 13.05
CA THR A 69 -3.10 3.35 13.20
C THR A 69 -3.07 4.33 14.35
N LYS A 70 -4.14 4.47 15.14
CA LYS A 70 -4.25 5.48 16.22
C LYS A 70 -3.06 5.49 17.18
N ASN A 71 -2.53 4.31 17.50
CA ASN A 71 -1.40 4.15 18.42
C ASN A 71 -0.05 3.97 17.70
N SER A 72 -0.03 4.07 16.38
CA SER A 72 1.18 3.99 15.56
C SER A 72 1.95 5.31 15.62
N LYS A 73 3.27 5.23 15.79
CA LYS A 73 4.16 6.41 15.81
C LYS A 73 4.69 6.82 14.43
N TRP A 74 4.57 5.94 13.44
CA TRP A 74 5.24 6.11 12.14
C TRP A 74 4.35 5.80 10.93
N VAL A 75 3.16 5.22 11.15
CA VAL A 75 2.19 4.91 10.08
C VAL A 75 0.99 5.82 10.22
N GLU A 76 0.59 6.46 9.13
CA GLU A 76 -0.61 7.29 9.04
C GLU A 76 -1.47 6.91 7.83
N VAL A 77 -2.66 7.50 7.75
CA VAL A 77 -3.59 7.33 6.62
C VAL A 77 -3.58 8.60 5.77
N ASP A 78 -3.45 8.43 4.45
CA ASP A 78 -3.63 9.50 3.47
C ASP A 78 -4.92 9.25 2.68
N THR A 79 -5.83 10.23 2.72
CA THR A 79 -7.16 10.11 2.13
C THR A 79 -7.24 10.58 0.69
N TRP A 80 -6.15 11.10 0.10
CA TRP A 80 -6.19 11.74 -1.21
C TRP A 80 -6.71 10.81 -2.30
N GLU A 81 -6.25 9.55 -2.33
CA GLU A 81 -6.72 8.53 -3.28
C GLU A 81 -8.22 8.26 -3.12
N SER A 82 -8.68 8.11 -1.88
CA SER A 82 -10.07 7.79 -1.56
C SER A 82 -11.05 8.92 -1.92
N LEU A 83 -10.59 10.17 -1.88
CA LEU A 83 -11.38 11.37 -2.18
C LEU A 83 -11.51 11.65 -3.69
N GLN A 84 -10.79 10.92 -4.54
CA GLN A 84 -10.89 11.12 -5.99
C GLN A 84 -12.23 10.61 -6.51
N LYS A 85 -12.90 11.42 -7.35
CA LYS A 85 -14.16 11.04 -8.02
C LYS A 85 -13.97 9.86 -8.99
N GLU A 86 -12.79 9.74 -9.56
CA GLU A 86 -12.41 8.67 -10.49
C GLU A 86 -11.30 7.83 -9.89
N TRP A 87 -11.26 6.54 -10.27
CA TRP A 87 -10.16 5.66 -9.91
C TRP A 87 -8.82 6.20 -10.45
N LYS A 88 -7.80 6.16 -9.60
CA LYS A 88 -6.43 6.57 -9.92
C LYS A 88 -5.51 5.35 -9.94
N GLU A 89 -4.66 5.32 -10.96
CA GLU A 89 -3.59 4.36 -11.11
C GLU A 89 -2.59 4.49 -9.96
N THR A 90 -2.06 3.36 -9.47
CA THR A 90 -1.10 3.33 -8.36
C THR A 90 0.14 4.19 -8.65
N LEU A 91 0.60 4.25 -9.91
CA LEU A 91 1.69 5.15 -10.31
C LEU A 91 1.37 6.62 -10.00
N LYS A 92 0.14 7.08 -10.27
CA LYS A 92 -0.28 8.46 -10.00
C LYS A 92 -0.37 8.74 -8.50
N VAL A 93 -0.80 7.75 -7.71
CA VAL A 93 -0.81 7.82 -6.24
C VAL A 93 0.62 7.94 -5.70
N LEU A 94 1.55 7.09 -6.16
CA LEU A 94 2.97 7.17 -5.77
C LEU A 94 3.58 8.53 -6.13
N ARG A 95 3.27 9.06 -7.32
CA ARG A 95 3.70 10.40 -7.75
C ARG A 95 3.13 11.48 -6.84
N TYR A 96 1.85 11.42 -6.52
CA TYR A 96 1.21 12.37 -5.60
C TYR A 96 1.90 12.35 -4.24
N LEU A 97 2.09 11.17 -3.64
CA LEU A 97 2.70 11.03 -2.31
C LEU A 97 4.14 11.53 -2.28
N TRP A 98 4.91 11.26 -3.34
CA TRP A 98 6.26 11.80 -3.48
C TRP A 98 6.26 13.33 -3.57
N CYS A 99 5.39 13.92 -4.39
CA CYS A 99 5.23 15.38 -4.48
C CYS A 99 4.72 16.00 -3.18
N ASN A 100 3.77 15.37 -2.49
CA ASN A 100 3.26 15.84 -1.20
C ASN A 100 4.37 15.85 -0.14
N GLN A 101 5.17 14.78 -0.07
CA GLN A 101 6.31 14.69 0.84
C GLN A 101 7.37 15.77 0.56
N LEU A 102 7.66 16.03 -0.71
CA LEU A 102 8.52 17.14 -1.13
C LEU A 102 7.96 18.48 -0.64
N CYS A 103 6.69 18.79 -0.95
CA CYS A 103 6.05 20.04 -0.57
C CYS A 103 6.02 20.27 0.94
N GLN A 104 5.70 19.24 1.74
CA GLN A 104 5.72 19.33 3.21
C GLN A 104 7.13 19.61 3.73
N ARG A 105 8.17 19.06 3.10
CA ARG A 105 9.57 19.27 3.49
C ARG A 105 10.09 20.68 3.19
N TYR A 106 9.63 21.27 2.07
CA TYR A 106 10.04 22.61 1.63
C TYR A 106 9.12 23.73 2.14
N ARG A 107 7.92 23.42 2.65
CA ARG A 107 7.07 24.39 3.38
C ARG A 107 7.72 24.75 4.72
N GLY A 108 8.26 25.97 4.82
CA GLY A 108 8.67 26.58 6.09
C GLY A 108 10.18 26.61 6.40
N ARG A 109 11.06 26.15 5.49
CA ARG A 109 12.50 26.38 5.67
C ARG A 109 12.88 27.79 5.23
N LYS A 110 13.13 28.68 6.20
CA LYS A 110 14.02 29.83 5.97
C LYS A 110 15.39 29.28 5.56
N ILE A 111 15.90 29.69 4.40
CA ILE A 111 17.30 29.49 4.06
C ILE A 111 18.09 30.28 5.10
N VAL A 112 18.72 29.60 6.05
CA VAL A 112 19.67 30.22 6.98
C VAL A 112 21.04 30.11 6.30
N PRO A 113 21.65 31.21 5.84
CA PRO A 113 22.98 31.17 5.27
C PRO A 113 23.97 31.12 6.43
N GLN A 114 24.36 29.92 6.85
CA GLN A 114 25.57 29.76 7.66
C GLN A 114 26.46 28.67 7.05
N SER A 115 27.64 29.11 6.63
CA SER A 115 28.83 28.33 6.25
C SER A 115 28.66 27.25 5.16
N SER A 116 28.99 27.67 3.92
CA SER A 116 29.79 26.96 2.88
C SER A 116 29.57 25.48 2.51
N VAL A 117 28.57 24.76 3.02
CA VAL A 117 28.09 23.51 2.39
C VAL A 117 26.58 23.40 2.60
N LEU A 118 25.79 23.56 1.54
CA LEU A 118 24.37 23.24 1.55
C LEU A 118 24.20 21.72 1.72
N PHE A 119 24.21 21.22 2.95
CA PHE A 119 23.73 19.88 3.25
C PHE A 119 22.21 19.86 3.07
N PHE A 120 21.76 19.58 1.86
CA PHE A 120 20.38 19.18 1.62
C PHE A 120 20.24 17.74 2.15
N PRO A 121 19.52 17.49 3.27
CA PRO A 121 19.21 16.13 3.65
C PRO A 121 18.45 15.49 2.49
N ALA A 122 18.93 14.33 2.03
CA ALA A 122 18.37 13.63 0.88
C ALA A 122 16.85 13.49 1.00
N VAL A 123 16.13 13.83 -0.08
CA VAL A 123 14.68 13.68 -0.13
C VAL A 123 14.32 12.20 0.09
N PRO A 124 13.41 11.88 1.02
CA PRO A 124 13.01 10.51 1.23
C PRO A 124 12.34 9.92 -0.02
N LYS A 125 12.76 8.72 -0.43
CA LYS A 125 12.15 8.00 -1.56
C LYS A 125 10.86 7.30 -1.12
N VAL A 126 9.82 7.37 -1.95
CA VAL A 126 8.58 6.61 -1.75
C VAL A 126 8.74 5.24 -2.42
N LYS A 127 8.47 4.16 -1.69
CA LYS A 127 8.43 2.78 -2.21
C LYS A 127 7.03 2.20 -2.03
N LEU A 128 6.60 1.37 -2.97
CA LEU A 128 5.34 0.65 -2.89
C LEU A 128 5.50 -0.59 -2.00
N LEU A 129 4.79 -0.66 -0.87
CA LEU A 129 4.70 -1.86 -0.04
C LEU A 129 3.48 -2.66 -0.46
N CYS A 130 3.69 -3.94 -0.78
CA CYS A 130 2.61 -4.83 -1.21
C CYS A 130 2.86 -6.28 -0.80
N GLY A 131 1.81 -7.11 -0.92
CA GLY A 131 1.92 -8.56 -0.86
C GLY A 131 2.28 -9.16 -2.23
N ALA A 132 2.67 -10.43 -2.23
CA ALA A 132 2.95 -11.18 -3.46
C ALA A 132 1.73 -11.24 -4.41
N ASP A 133 0.51 -11.30 -3.88
CA ASP A 133 -0.74 -11.26 -4.67
C ASP A 133 -0.81 -10.03 -5.60
N LEU A 134 -0.32 -8.87 -5.14
CA LEU A 134 -0.30 -7.65 -5.95
C LEU A 134 0.82 -7.70 -6.98
N LEU A 135 1.99 -8.23 -6.61
CA LEU A 135 3.12 -8.39 -7.53
C LEU A 135 2.72 -9.31 -8.70
N GLU A 136 2.15 -10.48 -8.41
CA GLU A 136 1.66 -11.42 -9.42
C GLU A 136 0.53 -10.84 -10.27
N SER A 137 -0.26 -9.92 -9.70
CA SER A 137 -1.32 -9.24 -10.46
C SER A 137 -0.79 -8.43 -11.65
N PHE A 138 0.51 -8.11 -11.70
CA PHE A 138 1.14 -7.48 -12.87
C PHE A 138 1.04 -8.34 -14.15
N ALA A 139 0.90 -9.66 -14.02
CA ALA A 139 0.69 -10.55 -15.16
C ALA A 139 -0.77 -10.67 -15.60
N VAL A 140 -1.73 -10.10 -14.84
CA VAL A 140 -3.16 -10.15 -15.22
C VAL A 140 -3.38 -9.24 -16.43
N PRO A 141 -3.86 -9.79 -17.57
CA PRO A 141 -4.06 -9.00 -18.78
C PRO A 141 -4.98 -7.79 -18.54
N ASN A 142 -4.58 -6.64 -19.08
CA ASN A 142 -5.30 -5.37 -18.99
C ASN A 142 -5.50 -4.81 -17.57
N LEU A 143 -4.91 -5.41 -16.52
CA LEU A 143 -5.03 -4.86 -15.17
C LEU A 143 -4.07 -3.69 -14.93
N TRP A 144 -2.86 -3.80 -15.47
CA TRP A 144 -1.79 -2.81 -15.36
C TRP A 144 -1.31 -2.39 -16.75
N LYS A 145 -0.98 -1.11 -16.91
CA LYS A 145 -0.28 -0.63 -18.11
C LYS A 145 1.19 -1.03 -18.00
N SER A 146 1.79 -1.54 -19.07
CA SER A 146 3.19 -1.99 -19.09
C SER A 146 4.17 -0.86 -18.75
N GLU A 147 3.84 0.37 -19.17
CA GLU A 147 4.60 1.58 -18.87
C GLU A 147 4.50 1.95 -17.39
N ASP A 148 3.34 1.71 -16.76
CA ASP A 148 3.13 1.95 -15.34
C ASP A 148 3.96 0.98 -14.50
N ILE A 149 3.96 -0.32 -14.83
CA ILE A 149 4.80 -1.32 -14.15
C ILE A 149 6.26 -0.90 -14.21
N THR A 150 6.74 -0.56 -15.41
CA THR A 150 8.13 -0.15 -15.64
C THR A 150 8.49 1.08 -14.80
N GLN A 151 7.64 2.11 -14.80
CA GLN A 151 7.88 3.33 -14.01
C GLN A 151 7.81 3.09 -12.50
N ILE A 152 6.92 2.23 -12.02
CA ILE A 152 6.82 1.88 -10.60
C ILE A 152 8.13 1.24 -10.14
N VAL A 153 8.61 0.20 -10.82
CA VAL A 153 9.82 -0.52 -10.39
C VAL A 153 11.12 0.26 -10.66
N ALA A 154 11.16 1.09 -11.70
CA ALA A 154 12.33 1.90 -12.02
C ALA A 154 12.48 3.13 -11.11
N ASN A 155 11.41 3.91 -10.93
CA ASN A 155 11.50 5.24 -10.31
C ASN A 155 11.20 5.24 -8.80
N TYR A 156 10.32 4.36 -8.34
CA TYR A 156 9.92 4.28 -6.93
C TYR A 156 10.53 3.06 -6.25
N GLY A 157 10.29 1.89 -6.84
CA GLY A 157 10.66 0.58 -6.31
C GLY A 157 9.56 -0.04 -5.46
N LEU A 158 9.76 -1.33 -5.18
CA LEU A 158 8.73 -2.20 -4.62
C LEU A 158 9.30 -2.97 -3.42
N ILE A 159 8.53 -3.09 -2.35
CA ILE A 159 8.83 -3.92 -1.19
C ILE A 159 7.70 -4.95 -1.11
N CYS A 160 8.00 -6.19 -1.47
CA CYS A 160 7.03 -7.29 -1.54
C CYS A 160 7.16 -8.16 -0.30
N VAL A 161 6.16 -8.14 0.58
CA VAL A 161 6.11 -9.06 1.73
C VAL A 161 5.44 -10.36 1.29
N THR A 162 6.19 -11.45 1.30
CA THR A 162 5.71 -12.77 0.87
C THR A 162 5.73 -13.77 2.02
N ARG A 163 4.82 -14.75 1.96
CA ARG A 163 4.73 -15.86 2.92
C ARG A 163 5.60 -17.01 2.43
N ALA A 164 5.98 -17.91 3.33
CA ALA A 164 6.64 -19.17 2.95
C ALA A 164 5.75 -19.93 1.95
N GLY A 165 6.30 -20.18 0.75
CA GLY A 165 5.63 -20.94 -0.31
C GLY A 165 5.09 -20.12 -1.49
N ASN A 166 5.26 -18.78 -1.50
CA ASN A 166 4.89 -17.98 -2.68
C ASN A 166 6.13 -17.57 -3.53
N ASP A 167 6.00 -17.77 -4.83
CA ASP A 167 6.98 -17.72 -5.91
C ASP A 167 7.38 -16.29 -6.34
N ALA A 168 7.31 -15.30 -5.43
CA ALA A 168 7.61 -13.90 -5.78
C ALA A 168 8.98 -13.72 -6.47
N GLN A 169 9.99 -14.48 -6.05
CA GLN A 169 11.32 -14.49 -6.70
C GLN A 169 11.28 -15.07 -8.11
N LYS A 170 10.54 -16.16 -8.31
CA LYS A 170 10.36 -16.79 -9.62
C LYS A 170 9.59 -15.86 -10.56
N PHE A 171 8.53 -15.22 -10.08
CA PHE A 171 7.78 -14.22 -10.87
C PHE A 171 8.66 -13.03 -11.30
N ILE A 172 9.55 -12.55 -10.42
CA ILE A 172 10.53 -11.51 -10.76
C ILE A 172 11.53 -12.01 -11.81
N TYR A 173 11.96 -13.27 -11.73
CA TYR A 173 12.88 -13.89 -12.68
C TYR A 173 12.27 -14.10 -14.06
N GLU A 174 11.00 -14.49 -14.13
CA GLU A 174 10.28 -14.76 -15.38
C GLU A 174 9.90 -13.48 -16.16
N SER A 175 9.97 -12.31 -15.53
CA SER A 175 9.66 -11.02 -16.17
C SER A 175 10.92 -10.20 -16.43
N ASP A 176 11.22 -9.93 -17.71
CA ASP A 176 12.36 -9.10 -18.11
C ASP A 176 12.38 -7.71 -17.46
N VAL A 177 11.20 -7.07 -17.35
CA VAL A 177 11.06 -5.73 -16.75
C VAL A 177 11.40 -5.77 -15.26
N LEU A 178 10.85 -6.75 -14.53
CA LEU A 178 11.09 -6.88 -13.09
C LEU A 178 12.54 -7.29 -12.82
N TRP A 179 13.08 -8.22 -13.61
CA TRP A 179 14.46 -8.68 -13.49
C TRP A 179 15.48 -7.57 -13.76
N LYS A 180 15.22 -6.74 -14.77
CA LYS A 180 16.04 -5.55 -15.10
C LYS A 180 16.12 -4.58 -13.93
N HIS A 181 15.01 -4.39 -13.22
CA HIS A 181 14.91 -3.46 -12.08
C HIS A 181 14.96 -4.15 -10.70
N ARG A 182 15.40 -5.41 -10.63
CA ARG A 182 15.39 -6.23 -9.40
C ARG A 182 16.14 -5.60 -8.23
N SER A 183 17.16 -4.78 -8.48
CA SER A 183 17.90 -4.05 -7.42
C SER A 183 17.03 -3.05 -6.65
N ASN A 184 15.89 -2.64 -7.22
CA ASN A 184 14.92 -1.75 -6.61
C ASN A 184 13.65 -2.47 -6.10
N ILE A 185 13.62 -3.80 -6.23
CA ILE A 185 12.55 -4.69 -5.75
C ILE A 185 13.09 -5.49 -4.57
N HIS A 186 12.49 -5.34 -3.39
CA HIS A 186 12.92 -5.99 -2.17
C HIS A 186 11.86 -7.01 -1.74
N VAL A 187 12.18 -8.29 -1.85
CA VAL A 187 11.29 -9.36 -1.35
C VAL A 187 11.62 -9.63 0.11
N VAL A 188 10.63 -9.52 0.97
CA VAL A 188 10.74 -9.72 2.41
C VAL A 188 9.98 -10.98 2.78
N ASN A 189 10.71 -12.00 3.23
CA ASN A 189 10.13 -13.25 3.67
C ASN A 189 9.53 -13.09 5.08
N GLU A 190 8.25 -13.39 5.21
CA GLU A 190 7.57 -13.49 6.49
C GLU A 190 7.64 -14.94 6.99
N TRP A 191 8.47 -15.17 8.01
CA TRP A 191 8.66 -16.49 8.61
C TRP A 191 7.53 -16.93 9.55
N ILE A 192 6.84 -15.97 10.17
CA ILE A 192 5.69 -16.23 11.05
C ILE A 192 4.42 -16.03 10.23
N THR A 193 3.81 -17.14 9.84
CA THR A 193 2.61 -17.13 8.99
C THR A 193 1.42 -16.54 9.74
N ASN A 194 0.99 -15.35 9.34
CA ASN A 194 -0.29 -14.79 9.77
C ASN A 194 -1.24 -14.69 8.56
N ASP A 195 -2.07 -15.73 8.37
CA ASP A 195 -3.00 -15.88 7.24
C ASP A 195 -4.39 -15.27 7.51
N ILE A 196 -4.38 -14.03 7.99
CA ILE A 196 -5.57 -13.18 8.08
C ILE A 196 -5.73 -12.47 6.73
N SER A 197 -6.92 -12.56 6.14
CA SER A 197 -7.29 -11.84 4.92
C SER A 197 -8.66 -11.20 5.05
N SER A 198 -8.90 -10.09 4.35
CA SER A 198 -10.18 -9.35 4.41
C SER A 198 -11.35 -10.24 3.99
N THR A 199 -11.15 -11.11 2.99
CA THR A 199 -12.17 -12.07 2.56
C THR A 199 -12.57 -13.02 3.70
N LYS A 200 -11.62 -13.49 4.52
CA LYS A 200 -11.92 -14.35 5.67
C LYS A 200 -12.62 -13.58 6.78
N ILE A 201 -12.21 -12.34 7.06
CA ILE A 201 -12.83 -11.45 8.05
C ILE A 201 -14.29 -11.15 7.69
N ARG A 202 -14.56 -10.69 6.46
CA ARG A 202 -15.93 -10.42 5.99
C ARG A 202 -16.81 -11.67 6.06
N ARG A 203 -16.26 -12.85 5.73
CA ARG A 203 -16.97 -14.12 5.83
C ARG A 203 -17.29 -14.51 7.28
N ALA A 204 -16.36 -14.30 8.22
CA ALA A 204 -16.59 -14.56 9.63
C ALA A 204 -17.70 -13.66 10.18
N LEU A 205 -17.66 -12.36 9.85
CA LEU A 205 -18.67 -11.37 10.23
C LEU A 205 -20.07 -11.73 9.69
N ARG A 206 -20.19 -12.10 8.42
CA ARG A 206 -21.48 -12.56 7.83
C ARG A 206 -22.06 -13.80 8.52
N ARG A 207 -21.22 -14.60 9.18
CA ARG A 207 -21.62 -15.82 9.89
C ARG A 207 -21.81 -15.58 11.40
N GLY A 208 -21.71 -14.34 11.87
CA GLY A 208 -21.78 -14.01 13.30
C GLY A 208 -20.62 -14.59 14.12
N GLN A 209 -19.49 -14.88 13.47
CA GLN A 209 -18.29 -15.39 14.15
C GLN A 209 -17.46 -14.23 14.69
N SER A 210 -16.83 -14.42 15.85
CA SER A 210 -15.95 -13.41 16.42
C SER A 210 -14.71 -13.20 15.55
N ILE A 211 -14.34 -11.92 15.38
CA ILE A 211 -13.09 -11.50 14.74
C ILE A 211 -12.11 -10.89 15.75
N ARG A 212 -12.36 -11.08 17.05
CA ARG A 212 -11.51 -10.56 18.12
C ARG A 212 -10.09 -11.11 17.97
N TYR A 213 -9.10 -10.24 18.24
CA TYR A 213 -7.67 -10.52 18.04
C TYR A 213 -7.21 -10.67 16.56
N LEU A 214 -8.15 -10.75 15.61
CA LEU A 214 -7.87 -10.75 14.17
C LEU A 214 -7.85 -9.34 13.58
N VAL A 215 -8.38 -8.34 14.29
CA VAL A 215 -8.29 -6.90 14.00
C VAL A 215 -8.06 -6.12 15.31
N PRO A 216 -7.57 -4.86 15.26
CA PRO A 216 -7.49 -4.01 16.45
C PRO A 216 -8.88 -3.83 17.09
N ASP A 217 -8.93 -3.78 18.42
CA ASP A 217 -10.20 -3.71 19.17
C ASP A 217 -11.09 -2.53 18.72
N LEU A 218 -10.50 -1.35 18.51
CA LEU A 218 -11.21 -0.16 18.02
C LEU A 218 -11.85 -0.38 16.64
N VAL A 219 -11.23 -1.18 15.78
CA VAL A 219 -11.77 -1.52 14.46
C VAL A 219 -12.90 -2.53 14.59
N GLN A 220 -12.74 -3.53 15.46
CA GLN A 220 -13.81 -4.48 15.77
C GLN A 220 -15.07 -3.75 16.26
N GLU A 221 -14.92 -2.88 17.26
CA GLU A 221 -16.00 -2.09 17.83
C GLU A 221 -16.69 -1.22 16.76
N TYR A 222 -15.91 -0.62 15.86
CA TYR A 222 -16.44 0.17 14.75
C TYR A 222 -17.26 -0.69 13.77
N ILE A 223 -16.74 -1.86 13.39
CA ILE A 223 -17.43 -2.79 12.49
C ILE A 223 -18.75 -3.26 13.10
N GLU A 224 -18.74 -3.65 14.38
CA GLU A 224 -19.92 -4.14 15.10
C GLU A 224 -20.96 -3.04 15.27
N LYS A 225 -20.54 -1.85 15.69
CA LYS A 225 -21.43 -0.69 15.87
C LYS A 225 -22.18 -0.31 14.59
N HIS A 226 -21.52 -0.40 13.45
CA HIS A 226 -22.07 0.01 12.16
C HIS A 226 -22.59 -1.16 11.30
N ASN A 227 -22.47 -2.41 11.76
CA ASN A 227 -22.87 -3.63 11.03
C ASN A 227 -22.36 -3.64 9.57
N LEU A 228 -21.08 -3.29 9.36
CA LEU A 228 -20.55 -2.94 8.03
C LEU A 228 -20.58 -4.06 6.99
N TYR A 229 -20.46 -5.32 7.43
CA TYR A 229 -20.25 -6.45 6.54
C TYR A 229 -21.38 -7.47 6.65
N SER A 230 -22.23 -7.47 5.61
CA SER A 230 -23.40 -8.35 5.42
C SER A 230 -23.35 -9.03 4.04
N SER A 231 -24.31 -9.92 3.75
CA SER A 231 -24.46 -10.48 2.39
C SER A 231 -24.69 -9.37 1.35
N GLU A 232 -25.51 -8.36 1.67
CA GLU A 232 -25.75 -7.20 0.83
C GLU A 232 -24.45 -6.43 0.54
N SER A 233 -23.61 -6.22 1.56
CA SER A 233 -22.32 -5.54 1.37
C SER A 233 -21.38 -6.29 0.43
N GLU A 234 -21.41 -7.63 0.44
CA GLU A 234 -20.54 -8.47 -0.41
C GLU A 234 -21.00 -8.47 -1.88
N ASP A 235 -22.28 -8.22 -2.12
CA ASP A 235 -22.85 -8.12 -3.47
C ASP A 235 -22.75 -6.71 -4.08
N ARG A 236 -22.22 -5.73 -3.34
CA ARG A 236 -21.86 -4.43 -3.91
C ARG A 236 -20.91 -4.62 -5.10
N ASN A 237 -21.21 -3.94 -6.21
CA ASN A 237 -20.50 -4.05 -7.48
C ASN A 237 -20.49 -5.48 -8.09
N ALA A 238 -21.41 -6.37 -7.68
CA ALA A 238 -21.55 -7.66 -8.37
C ALA A 238 -21.87 -7.44 -9.86
N GLY A 239 -21.15 -8.14 -10.74
CA GLY A 239 -21.27 -7.99 -12.19
C GLY A 239 -20.62 -6.74 -12.78
N VAL A 240 -20.06 -5.85 -11.97
CA VAL A 240 -19.34 -4.66 -12.45
C VAL A 240 -17.88 -5.01 -12.72
N ILE A 241 -17.37 -4.59 -13.88
CA ILE A 241 -15.96 -4.77 -14.24
C ILE A 241 -15.10 -3.80 -13.41
N LEU A 242 -13.94 -4.27 -12.95
CA LEU A 242 -12.99 -3.44 -12.21
C LEU A 242 -12.55 -2.22 -13.04
N ALA A 243 -12.39 -1.06 -12.39
CA ALA A 243 -12.04 0.18 -13.08
C ALA A 243 -10.77 0.12 -13.95
N PRO A 244 -9.64 -0.52 -13.52
CA PRO A 244 -8.47 -0.67 -14.38
C PRO A 244 -8.77 -1.50 -15.63
N LEU A 245 -9.49 -2.62 -15.49
CA LEU A 245 -9.85 -3.49 -16.61
C LEU A 245 -10.75 -2.74 -17.60
N GLN A 246 -11.74 -2.00 -17.09
CA GLN A 246 -12.64 -1.21 -17.92
C GLN A 246 -11.87 -0.12 -18.70
N ARG A 247 -10.99 0.64 -18.04
CA ARG A 247 -10.22 1.72 -18.65
C ARG A 247 -9.22 1.18 -19.69
N ASN A 248 -8.40 0.20 -19.31
CA ASN A 248 -7.34 -0.30 -20.19
C ASN A 248 -7.91 -1.08 -21.39
N THR A 249 -9.03 -1.79 -21.23
CA THR A 249 -9.70 -2.47 -22.36
C THR A 249 -10.33 -1.49 -23.33
N ALA A 250 -10.85 -0.35 -22.84
CA ALA A 250 -11.38 0.70 -23.71
C ALA A 250 -10.25 1.40 -24.49
N GLU A 251 -9.14 1.71 -23.84
CA GLU A 251 -7.97 2.30 -24.48
C GLU A 251 -7.33 1.36 -25.52
N ALA A 252 -7.27 0.04 -25.26
CA ALA A 252 -6.72 -0.93 -26.20
C ALA A 252 -7.57 -1.14 -27.48
N LYS A 253 -8.82 -0.68 -27.49
CA LYS A 253 -9.73 -0.74 -28.64
C LYS A 253 -9.71 0.54 -29.49
N THR A 254 -9.01 1.57 -29.04
CA THR A 254 -8.91 2.88 -29.70
C THR A 254 -7.59 2.97 -30.46
#